data_AF-A0A679JY91-F1
#
_entry.id   AF-A0A679JY91-F1
#
_cell.length_a   1.000
_cell.length_b   1.000
_cell.length_c   1.000
_cell.angle_alpha   90.00
_cell.angle_beta   90.00
_cell.angle_gamma   90.00
#
_symmetry.space_group_name_H-M   'P 1'
#
loop_
_entity.id
_entity.type
_entity.pdbx_description
1 polymer ?
#
loop_
_entity_poly.entity_id
_entity_poly.type
_entity_poly.pdbx_seq_one_letter_code
_entity_poly.pdbx_strand_id
1 'polypeptide(L)'
;MWTIFKAIDRWRVWNNLLDYPVYLPPFRSSKIFISREQADANYKYFESVKAARVDLLIRYLSNRSVHLILKQSELLHLDRWVHRYGGHLLPDGGDVIYALSEYEPVWKAEYHGLNIIHDVAILVGDYIVSNNSDASWGLWYGDGDCQAEEMPGFYQPCIFGLKNYGYNRPLPILYIVYEHFESGRLRLKHGVTLPRSYDAVGNFAREIGVLATKDLHGSDFISQ
;
A
#
# COMPACT_ATOMS: atom_id res chain seq x y z
N MET A 1 -18.76 -2.25 24.87
CA MET A 1 -18.63 -0.92 24.22
C MET A 1 -17.66 -0.95 23.03
N TRP A 2 -16.47 -1.57 23.15
CA TRP A 2 -15.48 -1.66 22.07
C TRP A 2 -15.96 -2.35 20.77
N THR A 3 -16.76 -3.40 20.87
CA THR A 3 -17.31 -4.12 19.70
C THR A 3 -18.25 -3.25 18.84
N ILE A 4 -19.00 -2.34 19.46
CA ILE A 4 -19.95 -1.45 18.76
C ILE A 4 -19.18 -0.45 17.89
N PHE A 5 -18.11 0.16 18.41
CA PHE A 5 -17.29 1.10 17.65
C PHE A 5 -16.62 0.45 16.44
N LYS A 6 -16.15 -0.79 16.56
CA LYS A 6 -15.60 -1.53 15.41
C LYS A 6 -16.62 -1.82 14.34
N ALA A 7 -17.83 -2.20 14.72
CA ALA A 7 -18.90 -2.46 13.76
C ALA A 7 -19.27 -1.18 13.00
N ILE A 8 -19.35 -0.04 13.71
CA ILE A 8 -19.59 1.28 13.11
C ILE A 8 -18.45 1.67 12.17
N ASP A 9 -17.20 1.55 12.59
CA ASP A 9 -16.06 1.94 11.77
C ASP A 9 -15.89 1.02 10.55
N ARG A 10 -16.13 -0.29 10.67
CA ARG A 10 -16.23 -1.21 9.52
C ARG A 10 -17.35 -0.79 8.58
N TRP A 11 -18.55 -0.54 9.09
CA TRP A 11 -19.67 -0.10 8.27
C TRP A 11 -19.35 1.18 7.50
N ARG A 12 -18.74 2.19 8.15
CA ARG A 12 -18.34 3.46 7.50
C ARG A 12 -17.38 3.27 6.33
N VAL A 13 -16.45 2.33 6.45
CA VAL A 13 -15.48 2.04 5.40
C VAL A 13 -16.16 1.27 4.27
N TRP A 14 -16.98 0.27 4.61
CA TRP A 14 -17.58 -0.65 3.63
C TRP A 14 -18.80 -0.10 2.89
N ASN A 15 -19.56 0.83 3.46
CA ASN A 15 -20.83 1.29 2.89
C ASN A 15 -20.71 1.87 1.46
N ASN A 16 -19.58 2.52 1.15
CA ASN A 16 -19.31 3.07 -0.19
C ASN A 16 -18.19 2.31 -0.92
N LEU A 17 -17.73 1.19 -0.36
CA LEU A 17 -16.67 0.38 -0.97
C LEU A 17 -17.24 -0.47 -2.12
N LEU A 18 -18.52 -0.84 -2.05
CA LEU A 18 -19.18 -1.69 -3.06
C LEU A 18 -19.14 -1.09 -4.47
N ASP A 19 -19.23 0.24 -4.57
CA ASP A 19 -19.15 0.98 -5.83
C ASP A 19 -17.71 1.35 -6.23
N TYR A 20 -16.73 1.04 -5.39
CA TYR A 20 -15.34 1.38 -5.66
C TYR A 20 -14.81 0.52 -6.83
N PRO A 21 -14.20 1.10 -7.88
CA PRO A 21 -13.75 0.33 -9.03
C PRO A 21 -12.71 -0.73 -8.67
N VAL A 22 -12.85 -1.91 -9.27
CA VAL A 22 -11.90 -3.02 -9.11
C VAL A 22 -10.68 -2.77 -10.00
N TYR A 23 -9.49 -2.86 -9.43
CA TYR A 23 -8.24 -2.88 -10.17
C TYR A 23 -8.09 -4.23 -10.89
N LEU A 24 -7.94 -4.20 -12.21
CA LEU A 24 -7.97 -5.41 -13.05
C LEU A 24 -6.83 -5.35 -14.07
N PRO A 25 -5.62 -5.83 -13.71
CA PRO A 25 -4.54 -5.91 -14.69
C PRO A 25 -4.90 -6.92 -15.80
N PRO A 26 -4.34 -6.75 -17.02
CA PRO A 26 -4.63 -7.61 -18.17
C PRO A 26 -4.36 -9.10 -17.92
N PHE A 27 -3.29 -9.41 -17.18
CA PHE A 27 -2.89 -10.77 -16.85
C PHE A 27 -2.97 -10.99 -15.34
N ARG A 28 -3.81 -11.95 -14.93
CA ARG A 28 -4.02 -12.38 -13.55
C ARG A 28 -3.74 -13.86 -13.48
N SER A 29 -2.55 -14.21 -13.03
CA SER A 29 -2.09 -15.58 -12.84
C SER A 29 -0.97 -15.56 -11.83
N SER A 30 -0.58 -16.74 -11.35
CA SER A 30 0.57 -16.79 -10.46
C SER A 30 1.82 -16.26 -11.17
N LYS A 31 2.66 -15.53 -10.43
CA LYS A 31 3.91 -14.93 -10.89
C LYS A 31 4.86 -15.94 -11.52
N ILE A 32 4.75 -17.21 -11.12
CA ILE A 32 5.51 -18.34 -11.71
C ILE A 32 5.04 -18.71 -13.13
N PHE A 33 3.83 -18.30 -13.53
CA PHE A 33 3.24 -18.63 -14.82
C PHE A 33 3.15 -17.44 -15.78
N ILE A 34 3.31 -16.20 -15.30
CA ILE A 34 3.31 -15.04 -16.20
C ILE A 34 4.67 -14.88 -16.88
N SER A 35 4.65 -14.61 -18.18
CA SER A 35 5.87 -14.28 -18.92
C SER A 35 6.32 -12.86 -18.60
N ARG A 36 7.58 -12.56 -18.95
CA ARG A 36 8.12 -11.19 -18.83
C ARG A 36 7.29 -10.17 -19.60
N GLU A 37 6.84 -10.53 -20.81
CA GLU A 37 6.01 -9.67 -21.65
C GLU A 37 4.63 -9.40 -21.02
N GLN A 38 4.07 -10.39 -20.32
CA GLN A 38 2.83 -10.22 -19.57
C GLN A 38 3.03 -9.32 -18.35
N ALA A 39 4.15 -9.47 -17.63
CA ALA A 39 4.52 -8.57 -16.55
C ALA A 39 4.70 -7.12 -17.05
N ASP A 40 5.36 -6.92 -18.20
CA ASP A 40 5.51 -5.62 -18.84
C ASP A 40 4.16 -5.00 -19.22
N ALA A 41 3.23 -5.81 -19.74
CA ALA A 41 1.89 -5.36 -20.06
C ALA A 41 1.09 -4.96 -18.82
N ASN A 42 1.22 -5.70 -17.71
CA ASN A 42 0.64 -5.35 -16.43
C ASN A 42 1.23 -4.04 -15.88
N TYR A 43 2.53 -3.82 -16.01
CA TYR A 43 3.17 -2.56 -15.59
C TYR A 43 2.76 -1.37 -16.45
N LYS A 44 2.65 -1.53 -17.78
CA LYS A 44 2.10 -0.49 -18.67
C LYS A 44 0.65 -0.15 -18.31
N TYR A 45 -0.16 -1.17 -18.00
CA TYR A 45 -1.52 -0.95 -17.51
C TYR A 45 -1.51 -0.14 -16.22
N PHE A 46 -0.69 -0.53 -15.23
CA PHE A 46 -0.51 0.20 -13.97
C PHE A 46 -0.21 1.68 -14.23
N GLU A 47 0.82 2.00 -15.01
CA GLU A 47 1.19 3.39 -15.33
C GLU A 47 0.04 4.14 -16.00
N SER A 48 -0.71 3.49 -16.91
CA SER A 48 -1.83 4.12 -17.62
C SER A 48 -3.02 4.47 -16.74
N VAL A 49 -3.25 3.74 -15.63
CA VAL A 49 -4.40 3.96 -14.74
C VAL A 49 -4.04 4.63 -13.43
N LYS A 50 -2.75 4.69 -13.06
CA LYS A 50 -2.24 5.14 -11.76
C LYS A 50 -2.85 6.46 -11.29
N ALA A 51 -2.81 7.51 -12.14
CA ALA A 51 -3.36 8.81 -11.80
C ALA A 51 -4.88 8.77 -11.55
N ALA A 52 -5.63 8.06 -12.40
CA ALA A 52 -7.07 7.91 -12.23
C ALA A 52 -7.42 7.13 -10.94
N ARG A 53 -6.59 6.16 -10.55
CA ARG A 53 -6.73 5.43 -9.28
C ARG A 53 -6.53 6.33 -8.07
N VAL A 54 -5.53 7.22 -8.10
CA VAL A 54 -5.33 8.23 -7.06
C VAL A 54 -6.53 9.16 -6.93
N ASP A 55 -7.10 9.62 -8.06
CA ASP A 55 -8.29 10.47 -8.04
C ASP A 55 -9.50 9.77 -7.39
N LEU A 56 -9.69 8.46 -7.65
CA LEU A 56 -10.72 7.65 -7.01
C LEU A 56 -10.52 7.58 -5.50
N LEU A 57 -9.28 7.37 -5.05
CA LEU A 57 -8.94 7.32 -3.63
C LEU A 57 -9.21 8.67 -2.95
N ILE A 58 -8.76 9.78 -3.55
CA ILE A 58 -8.99 11.13 -3.03
C ILE A 58 -10.49 11.38 -2.86
N ARG A 59 -11.31 11.04 -3.86
CA ARG A 59 -12.78 11.17 -3.78
C ARG A 59 -13.34 10.30 -2.66
N TYR A 60 -12.92 9.04 -2.57
CA TYR A 60 -13.37 8.12 -1.53
C TYR A 60 -13.04 8.63 -0.11
N LEU A 61 -11.85 9.21 0.09
CA LEU A 61 -11.42 9.73 1.39
C LEU A 61 -12.00 11.11 1.72
N SER A 62 -12.25 11.95 0.71
CA SER A 62 -12.87 13.27 0.89
C SER A 62 -14.27 13.18 1.50
N ASN A 63 -15.05 12.17 1.08
CA ASN A 63 -16.36 11.84 1.67
C ASN A 63 -16.29 11.46 3.16
N ARG A 64 -15.08 11.34 3.71
CA ARG A 64 -14.77 10.96 5.10
C ARG A 64 -13.90 12.00 5.81
N SER A 65 -13.94 13.25 5.35
CA SER A 65 -13.22 14.39 5.94
C SER A 65 -11.69 14.27 5.90
N VAL A 66 -11.14 13.46 4.99
CA VAL A 66 -9.71 13.41 4.72
C VAL A 66 -9.46 14.02 3.35
N HIS A 67 -8.88 15.23 3.33
CA HIS A 67 -8.54 15.94 2.11
C HIS A 67 -7.07 15.67 1.76
N LEU A 68 -6.83 14.70 0.90
CA LEU A 68 -5.47 14.38 0.51
C LEU A 68 -4.97 15.31 -0.59
N ILE A 69 -3.86 15.98 -0.31
CA ILE A 69 -2.98 16.65 -1.26
C ILE A 69 -1.60 16.02 -1.05
N LEU A 70 -0.79 15.87 -2.09
CA LEU A 70 0.58 15.33 -2.01
C LEU A 70 1.52 16.28 -1.23
N LYS A 71 1.35 16.37 0.09
CA LYS A 71 2.14 17.17 1.03
C LYS A 71 2.37 16.38 2.31
N GLN A 72 3.47 16.67 2.99
CA GLN A 72 3.84 15.99 4.24
C GLN A 72 2.77 16.11 5.34
N SER A 73 2.11 17.27 5.47
CA SER A 73 1.01 17.46 6.44
C SER A 73 -0.14 16.47 6.23
N GLU A 74 -0.39 16.07 4.99
CA GLU A 74 -1.47 15.16 4.64
C GLU A 74 -1.12 13.69 4.87
N LEU A 75 0.17 13.35 4.93
CA LEU A 75 0.59 12.02 5.36
C LEU A 75 0.15 11.73 6.80
N LEU A 76 0.11 12.74 7.68
CA LEU A 76 -0.39 12.57 9.04
C LEU A 76 -1.91 12.32 9.09
N HIS A 77 -2.67 12.95 8.18
CA HIS A 77 -4.11 12.67 8.06
C HIS A 77 -4.34 11.26 7.53
N LEU A 78 -3.57 10.84 6.51
CA LEU A 78 -3.62 9.49 5.98
C LEU A 78 -3.20 8.45 7.02
N ASP A 79 -2.12 8.70 7.77
CA ASP A 79 -1.66 7.84 8.86
C ASP A 79 -2.75 7.61 9.92
N ARG A 80 -3.38 8.68 10.41
CA ARG A 80 -4.48 8.56 11.38
C ARG A 80 -5.66 7.78 10.80
N TRP A 81 -5.95 7.97 9.52
CA TRP A 81 -6.98 7.22 8.83
C TRP A 81 -6.61 5.73 8.69
N VAL A 82 -5.40 5.40 8.27
CA VAL A 82 -4.87 4.02 8.15
C VAL A 82 -4.88 3.35 9.52
N HIS A 83 -4.37 4.03 10.54
CA HIS A 83 -4.40 3.54 11.91
C HIS A 83 -5.82 3.21 12.36
N ARG A 84 -6.80 4.09 12.11
CA ARG A 84 -8.18 3.85 12.54
C ARG A 84 -8.92 2.81 11.70
N TYR A 85 -8.78 2.87 10.37
CA TYR A 85 -9.66 2.19 9.42
C TYR A 85 -8.99 1.11 8.59
N GLY A 86 -7.66 1.15 8.43
CA GLY A 86 -6.93 0.26 7.52
C GLY A 86 -7.19 -1.23 7.79
N GLY A 87 -7.17 -1.63 9.06
CA GLY A 87 -7.44 -3.02 9.44
C GLY A 87 -8.86 -3.52 9.13
N HIS A 88 -9.83 -2.62 8.92
CA HIS A 88 -11.20 -3.00 8.52
C HIS A 88 -11.33 -3.33 7.04
N LEU A 89 -10.35 -2.98 6.19
CA LEU A 89 -10.37 -3.22 4.75
C LEU A 89 -9.91 -4.62 4.35
N LEU A 90 -9.23 -5.31 5.26
CA LEU A 90 -8.73 -6.65 5.02
C LEU A 90 -9.81 -7.71 5.27
N PRO A 91 -9.81 -8.81 4.51
CA PRO A 91 -10.70 -9.94 4.77
C PRO A 91 -10.33 -10.61 6.11
N ASP A 92 -11.30 -11.28 6.72
CA ASP A 92 -11.09 -11.97 8.01
C ASP A 92 -10.28 -13.28 7.86
N GLY A 93 -10.18 -13.79 6.63
CA GLY A 93 -9.42 -14.98 6.24
C GLY A 93 -8.96 -14.94 4.78
N GLY A 94 -8.48 -16.08 4.28
CA GLY A 94 -7.87 -16.17 2.95
C GLY A 94 -6.41 -15.76 2.91
N ASP A 95 -5.78 -15.93 1.76
CA ASP A 95 -4.37 -15.58 1.53
C ASP A 95 -4.28 -14.20 0.88
N VAL A 96 -4.18 -13.16 1.71
CA VAL A 96 -4.11 -11.77 1.24
C VAL A 96 -2.80 -11.50 0.49
N ILE A 97 -1.70 -12.10 0.92
CA ILE A 97 -0.39 -11.90 0.28
C ILE A 97 -0.43 -12.48 -1.14
N TYR A 98 -1.01 -13.68 -1.30
CA TYR A 98 -1.27 -14.26 -2.61
C TYR A 98 -2.21 -13.37 -3.43
N ALA A 99 -3.30 -12.86 -2.85
CA ALA A 99 -4.24 -11.98 -3.56
C ALA A 99 -3.59 -10.67 -4.03
N LEU A 100 -2.71 -10.07 -3.23
CA LEU A 100 -1.95 -8.87 -3.62
C LEU A 100 -0.87 -9.18 -4.67
N SER A 101 -0.25 -10.36 -4.59
CA SER A 101 0.83 -10.76 -5.49
C SER A 101 0.31 -11.10 -6.89
N GLU A 102 -0.77 -11.89 -6.94
CA GLU A 102 -1.25 -12.56 -8.14
C GLU A 102 -2.53 -11.94 -8.72
N TYR A 103 -3.09 -10.95 -8.02
CA TYR A 103 -4.40 -10.36 -8.33
C TYR A 103 -5.53 -11.42 -8.35
N GLU A 104 -5.36 -12.50 -7.59
CA GLU A 104 -6.28 -13.65 -7.49
C GLU A 104 -6.56 -14.03 -6.02
N PRO A 105 -7.83 -14.15 -5.58
CA PRO A 105 -9.03 -13.94 -6.37
C PRO A 105 -9.18 -12.47 -6.76
N VAL A 106 -10.07 -12.20 -7.73
CA VAL A 106 -10.47 -10.83 -8.07
C VAL A 106 -10.83 -10.08 -6.80
N TRP A 107 -10.30 -8.86 -6.64
CA TRP A 107 -10.52 -8.00 -5.47
C TRP A 107 -11.95 -7.44 -5.41
N LYS A 108 -12.91 -8.33 -5.20
CA LYS A 108 -14.34 -8.10 -5.01
C LYS A 108 -14.78 -8.73 -3.68
N ALA A 109 -16.01 -8.44 -3.27
CA ALA A 109 -16.60 -9.00 -2.05
C ALA A 109 -15.68 -8.79 -0.84
N GLU A 110 -15.26 -9.84 -0.16
CA GLU A 110 -14.38 -9.74 1.03
C GLU A 110 -12.98 -9.17 0.73
N TYR A 111 -12.51 -9.24 -0.52
CA TYR A 111 -11.23 -8.67 -0.96
C TYR A 111 -11.35 -7.25 -1.53
N HIS A 112 -12.55 -6.65 -1.55
CA HIS A 112 -12.76 -5.35 -2.19
C HIS A 112 -11.90 -4.24 -1.58
N GLY A 113 -11.57 -4.34 -0.28
CA GLY A 113 -10.71 -3.38 0.39
C GLY A 113 -9.27 -3.36 -0.10
N LEU A 114 -8.80 -4.42 -0.78
CA LEU A 114 -7.47 -4.45 -1.40
C LEU A 114 -7.31 -3.37 -2.49
N ASN A 115 -8.41 -2.95 -3.13
CA ASN A 115 -8.39 -1.84 -4.08
C ASN A 115 -7.97 -0.52 -3.41
N ILE A 116 -8.42 -0.27 -2.18
CA ILE A 116 -8.05 0.94 -1.43
C ILE A 116 -6.60 0.84 -0.97
N ILE A 117 -6.18 -0.33 -0.49
CA ILE A 117 -4.78 -0.57 -0.08
C ILE A 117 -3.83 -0.31 -1.23
N HIS A 118 -4.16 -0.85 -2.42
CA HIS A 118 -3.39 -0.65 -3.64
C HIS A 118 -3.32 0.83 -4.04
N ASP A 119 -4.43 1.55 -3.98
CA ASP A 119 -4.44 2.97 -4.36
C ASP A 119 -3.72 3.85 -3.33
N VAL A 120 -3.74 3.47 -2.04
CA VAL A 120 -2.90 4.13 -1.02
C VAL A 120 -1.43 3.90 -1.32
N ALA A 121 -1.04 2.68 -1.70
CA ALA A 121 0.34 2.37 -2.09
C ALA A 121 0.79 3.18 -3.32
N ILE A 122 -0.09 3.36 -4.30
CA ILE A 122 0.15 4.26 -5.44
C ILE A 122 0.39 5.69 -4.95
N LEU A 123 -0.53 6.24 -4.16
CA LEU A 123 -0.46 7.63 -3.70
C LEU A 123 0.85 7.90 -2.94
N VAL A 124 1.21 7.03 -1.99
CA VAL A 124 2.45 7.22 -1.23
C VAL A 124 3.69 6.96 -2.06
N GLY A 125 3.63 6.09 -3.07
CA GLY A 125 4.73 5.91 -3.99
C GLY A 125 4.94 7.13 -4.89
N ASP A 126 3.87 7.76 -5.38
CA ASP A 126 3.97 9.04 -6.10
C ASP A 126 4.46 10.17 -5.19
N TYR A 127 4.10 10.17 -3.90
CA TYR A 127 4.69 11.08 -2.92
C TYR A 127 6.20 10.87 -2.77
N ILE A 128 6.67 9.62 -2.64
CA ILE A 128 8.10 9.30 -2.53
C ILE A 128 8.85 9.74 -3.78
N VAL A 129 8.37 9.37 -4.96
CA VAL A 129 9.01 9.71 -6.25
C VAL A 129 9.05 11.23 -6.50
N SER A 130 8.01 11.96 -6.09
CA SER A 130 7.99 13.42 -6.26
C SER A 130 8.91 14.18 -5.30
N ASN A 131 9.29 13.59 -4.17
CA ASN A 131 10.12 14.23 -3.15
C ASN A 131 11.57 13.70 -3.11
N ASN A 132 11.81 12.52 -3.70
CA ASN A 132 13.14 11.93 -3.83
C ASN A 132 13.54 11.88 -5.31
N SER A 133 14.44 12.77 -5.73
CA SER A 133 14.88 12.89 -7.13
C SER A 133 15.51 11.63 -7.72
N ASP A 134 16.04 10.76 -6.85
CA ASP A 134 16.72 9.53 -7.26
C ASP A 134 15.70 8.38 -7.37
N ALA A 135 14.48 8.57 -6.85
CA ALA A 135 13.45 7.55 -6.83
C ALA A 135 12.64 7.53 -8.13
N SER A 136 12.30 6.32 -8.59
CA SER A 136 11.44 6.14 -9.76
C SER A 136 10.58 4.90 -9.63
N TRP A 137 9.39 4.92 -10.21
CA TRP A 137 8.62 3.70 -10.45
C TRP A 137 9.34 2.82 -11.47
N GLY A 138 9.20 1.51 -11.30
CA GLY A 138 9.67 0.53 -12.27
C GLY A 138 9.06 -0.85 -12.02
N LEU A 139 9.39 -1.78 -12.91
CA LEU A 139 9.04 -3.19 -12.76
C LEU A 139 10.26 -3.98 -12.27
N TRP A 140 10.11 -4.78 -11.23
CA TRP A 140 11.19 -5.63 -10.74
C TRP A 140 11.13 -7.04 -11.35
N TYR A 141 12.21 -7.45 -12.00
CA TYR A 141 12.35 -8.78 -12.63
C TYR A 141 13.18 -9.77 -11.79
N GLY A 142 13.47 -9.44 -10.52
CA GLY A 142 14.45 -10.17 -9.72
C GLY A 142 15.89 -9.70 -9.95
N ASP A 143 16.80 -10.21 -9.14
CA ASP A 143 18.26 -10.02 -9.23
C ASP A 143 18.98 -11.16 -9.94
N GLY A 144 18.22 -12.11 -10.52
CA GLY A 144 18.75 -13.29 -11.20
C GLY A 144 18.93 -14.50 -10.28
N ASP A 145 18.70 -14.35 -8.97
CA ASP A 145 18.67 -15.47 -8.03
C ASP A 145 17.34 -16.23 -8.13
N CYS A 146 17.38 -17.55 -7.97
CA CYS A 146 16.20 -18.41 -8.02
C CYS A 146 15.15 -18.11 -6.94
N GLN A 147 15.52 -17.34 -5.91
CA GLN A 147 14.61 -16.92 -4.84
C GLN A 147 13.88 -15.61 -5.12
N ALA A 148 14.26 -14.88 -6.19
CA ALA A 148 13.62 -13.62 -6.51
C ALA A 148 12.11 -13.77 -6.76
N GLU A 149 11.70 -14.91 -7.34
CA GLU A 149 10.29 -15.25 -7.56
C GLU A 149 9.49 -15.33 -6.26
N GLU A 150 10.12 -15.67 -5.13
CA GLU A 150 9.46 -15.75 -3.83
C GLU A 150 9.36 -14.39 -3.13
N MET A 151 10.14 -13.39 -3.57
CA MET A 151 10.22 -12.11 -2.89
C MET A 151 9.03 -11.18 -3.21
N PRO A 152 8.59 -10.35 -2.24
CA PRO A 152 7.57 -9.33 -2.49
C PRO A 152 8.03 -8.33 -3.57
N GLY A 153 7.15 -8.06 -4.54
CA GLY A 153 7.43 -7.12 -5.62
C GLY A 153 7.87 -7.76 -6.94
N PHE A 154 8.17 -9.05 -6.98
CA PHE A 154 8.56 -9.74 -8.22
C PHE A 154 7.43 -9.62 -9.27
N TYR A 155 7.75 -9.07 -10.44
CA TYR A 155 6.80 -8.72 -11.50
C TYR A 155 5.69 -7.74 -11.06
N GLN A 156 5.96 -6.91 -10.07
CA GLN A 156 5.06 -5.85 -9.62
C GLN A 156 5.69 -4.46 -9.72
N PRO A 157 4.87 -3.40 -9.76
CA PRO A 157 5.35 -2.03 -9.62
C PRO A 157 6.08 -1.83 -8.30
N CYS A 158 7.33 -1.37 -8.37
CA CYS A 158 8.17 -1.08 -7.23
C CYS A 158 8.80 0.32 -7.37
N ILE A 159 9.34 0.85 -6.27
CA ILE A 159 10.11 2.09 -6.26
C ILE A 159 11.60 1.75 -6.22
N PHE A 160 12.35 2.25 -7.19
CA PHE A 160 13.80 2.08 -7.30
C PHE A 160 14.54 3.33 -6.82
N GLY A 161 15.85 3.24 -6.62
CA GLY A 161 16.72 4.40 -6.36
C GLY A 161 16.70 4.92 -4.92
N LEU A 162 16.07 4.21 -4.00
CA LEU A 162 16.00 4.58 -2.59
C LEU A 162 17.28 4.18 -1.84
N LYS A 163 18.24 5.11 -1.74
CA LYS A 163 19.53 4.88 -1.04
C LYS A 163 19.37 4.53 0.44
N ASN A 164 18.32 5.04 1.06
CA ASN A 164 17.97 4.79 2.46
C ASN A 164 17.19 3.48 2.68
N TYR A 165 16.84 2.76 1.60
CA TYR A 165 16.15 1.48 1.67
C TYR A 165 17.04 0.38 1.07
N GLY A 166 17.75 -0.32 1.97
CA GLY A 166 18.51 -1.56 1.72
C GLY A 166 19.24 -1.66 0.37
N TYR A 167 20.57 -1.44 0.36
CA TYR A 167 21.50 -1.63 -0.76
C TYR A 167 20.87 -1.99 -2.13
N ASN A 168 20.37 -0.98 -2.85
CA ASN A 168 19.85 -1.07 -4.23
C ASN A 168 18.66 -2.01 -4.47
N ARG A 169 17.94 -2.45 -3.43
CA ARG A 169 16.73 -3.26 -3.64
C ARG A 169 15.53 -2.37 -3.99
N PRO A 170 14.67 -2.81 -4.92
CA PRO A 170 13.41 -2.13 -5.14
C PRO A 170 12.54 -2.23 -3.89
N LEU A 171 11.78 -1.17 -3.63
CA LEU A 171 10.79 -1.11 -2.58
C LEU A 171 9.43 -1.61 -3.12
N PRO A 172 8.93 -2.76 -2.66
CA PRO A 172 7.58 -3.22 -2.96
C PRO A 172 6.59 -2.41 -2.10
N ILE A 173 6.31 -1.16 -2.51
CA ILE A 173 5.53 -0.21 -1.69
C ILE A 173 4.14 -0.74 -1.32
N LEU A 174 3.53 -1.55 -2.20
CA LEU A 174 2.27 -2.24 -1.90
C LEU A 174 2.37 -3.12 -0.64
N TYR A 175 3.47 -3.84 -0.49
CA TYR A 175 3.71 -4.71 0.66
C TYR A 175 3.92 -3.90 1.94
N ILE A 176 4.69 -2.81 1.87
CA ILE A 176 4.89 -1.90 3.01
C ILE A 176 3.56 -1.31 3.49
N VAL A 177 2.73 -0.81 2.57
CA VAL A 177 1.40 -0.30 2.90
C VAL A 177 0.52 -1.41 3.48
N TYR A 178 0.54 -2.60 2.90
CA TYR A 178 -0.19 -3.75 3.41
C TYR A 178 0.16 -4.08 4.88
N GLU A 179 1.45 -4.09 5.24
CA GLU A 179 1.91 -4.38 6.61
C GLU A 179 1.31 -3.41 7.66
N HIS A 180 1.10 -2.14 7.32
CA HIS A 180 0.40 -1.19 8.18
C HIS A 180 -1.08 -1.53 8.36
N PHE A 181 -1.75 -1.98 7.30
CA PHE A 181 -3.17 -2.35 7.36
C PHE A 181 -3.34 -3.66 8.11
N GLU A 182 -2.45 -4.63 7.88
CA GLU A 182 -2.41 -5.92 8.58
C GLU A 182 -2.16 -5.73 10.08
N SER A 183 -1.24 -4.86 10.44
CA SER A 183 -1.00 -4.51 11.84
C SER A 183 -2.24 -3.91 12.50
N GLY A 184 -2.95 -3.02 11.79
CA GLY A 184 -4.23 -2.50 12.23
C GLY A 184 -5.30 -3.59 12.40
N ARG A 185 -5.33 -4.59 11.51
CA ARG A 185 -6.24 -5.74 11.58
C ARG A 185 -5.93 -6.61 12.79
N LEU A 186 -4.66 -6.91 13.05
CA LEU A 186 -4.22 -7.68 14.22
C LEU A 186 -4.57 -6.96 15.53
N ARG A 187 -4.36 -5.64 15.61
CA ARG A 187 -4.82 -4.83 16.76
C ARG A 187 -6.33 -4.93 16.93
N LEU A 188 -7.09 -4.80 15.85
CA LEU A 188 -8.55 -4.93 15.90
C LEU A 188 -8.98 -6.34 16.31
N LYS A 189 -8.31 -7.41 15.87
CA LYS A 189 -8.74 -8.79 16.13
C LYS A 189 -8.31 -9.27 17.52
N HIS A 190 -7.07 -8.98 17.92
CA HIS A 190 -6.43 -9.57 19.09
C HIS A 190 -6.19 -8.57 20.22
N GLY A 191 -6.35 -7.26 19.98
CA GLY A 191 -5.93 -6.23 20.93
C GLY A 191 -4.41 -6.17 21.11
N VAL A 192 -3.64 -6.84 20.23
CA VAL A 192 -2.18 -6.93 20.28
C VAL A 192 -1.60 -5.99 19.25
N THR A 193 -0.69 -5.13 19.70
CA THR A 193 0.20 -4.34 18.85
C THR A 193 1.47 -5.16 18.64
N LEU A 194 1.85 -5.46 17.39
CA LEU A 194 3.08 -6.21 17.14
C LEU A 194 4.32 -5.39 17.56
N PRO A 195 5.38 -6.02 18.11
CA PRO A 195 6.59 -5.31 18.57
C PRO A 195 7.40 -4.56 17.50
N ARG A 196 7.14 -4.81 16.21
CA ARG A 196 7.71 -4.07 15.07
C ARG A 196 6.62 -3.14 14.52
N SER A 197 6.67 -1.88 14.93
CA SER A 197 5.51 -1.02 15.21
C SER A 197 4.86 -0.32 14.01
N TYR A 198 4.44 -1.06 12.96
CA TYR A 198 3.61 -0.50 11.89
C TYR A 198 2.26 0.05 12.39
N ASP A 199 1.85 -0.35 13.59
CA ASP A 199 0.56 -0.02 14.20
C ASP A 199 0.55 1.27 15.05
N ALA A 200 1.71 1.94 15.25
CA ALA A 200 1.75 3.16 16.04
C ALA A 200 1.26 4.37 15.23
N VAL A 201 0.46 5.24 15.84
CA VAL A 201 0.08 6.54 15.24
C VAL A 201 1.35 7.33 14.90
N GLY A 202 1.40 7.86 13.69
CA GLY A 202 2.53 8.58 13.12
C GLY A 202 3.55 7.68 12.43
N ASN A 203 3.53 6.36 12.64
CA ASN A 203 4.55 5.48 12.08
C ASN A 203 4.45 5.35 10.56
N PHE A 204 3.24 5.31 10.01
CA PHE A 204 3.03 5.28 8.55
C PHE A 204 3.57 6.55 7.92
N ALA A 205 3.18 7.72 8.44
CA ALA A 205 3.67 9.00 7.93
C ALA A 205 5.19 9.14 8.06
N ARG A 206 5.76 8.71 9.19
CA ARG A 206 7.20 8.75 9.45
C ARG A 206 7.97 7.87 8.46
N GLU A 207 7.52 6.64 8.24
CA GLU A 207 8.19 5.69 7.34
C GLU A 207 8.17 6.19 5.89
N ILE A 208 6.99 6.60 5.40
CA ILE A 208 6.86 7.21 4.06
C ILE A 208 7.70 8.49 3.95
N GLY A 209 7.72 9.31 4.99
CA GLY A 209 8.54 10.52 5.07
C GLY A 209 10.03 10.21 4.97
N VAL A 210 10.52 9.20 5.69
CA VAL A 210 11.92 8.75 5.58
C VAL A 210 12.23 8.33 4.14
N LEU A 211 11.40 7.46 3.53
CA LEU A 211 11.61 6.98 2.17
C LEU A 211 11.64 8.12 1.13
N ALA A 212 10.83 9.17 1.35
CA ALA A 212 10.79 10.35 0.51
C ALA A 212 12.02 11.29 0.65
N THR A 213 12.85 11.12 1.68
CA THR A 213 14.08 11.93 1.86
C THR A 213 15.27 11.31 1.13
N LYS A 214 16.01 12.15 0.40
CA LYS A 214 17.17 11.76 -0.42
C LYS A 214 18.37 11.31 0.43
N ASP A 215 18.61 11.99 1.55
CA ASP A 215 19.80 11.80 2.37
C ASP A 215 19.41 11.59 3.83
N LEU A 216 19.78 10.43 4.40
CA LEU A 216 19.86 10.25 5.85
C LEU A 216 21.18 10.87 6.35
N HIS A 217 21.40 12.16 6.10
CA HIS A 217 22.42 12.88 6.88
C HIS A 217 21.82 13.12 8.27
N GLY A 218 22.55 12.67 9.29
CA GLY A 218 22.03 12.44 10.64
C GLY A 218 21.34 13.64 11.29
N SER A 219 20.56 13.31 12.33
CA SER A 219 19.85 14.18 13.28
C SER A 219 18.73 15.05 12.72
N ASP A 220 17.48 14.72 13.10
CA ASP A 220 16.48 15.67 13.66
C ASP A 220 15.04 15.11 13.71
N PHE A 221 14.77 13.87 13.25
CA PHE A 221 13.41 13.30 13.28
C PHE A 221 12.99 12.64 14.61
N ILE A 222 13.75 12.82 15.70
CA ILE A 222 13.38 12.29 17.03
C ILE A 222 13.32 13.45 18.02
N SER A 223 12.26 14.26 17.96
CA SER A 223 11.66 14.94 19.13
C SER A 223 10.65 16.02 18.69
N GLN A 224 9.45 15.62 18.27
CA GLN A 224 8.22 16.40 18.50
C GLN A 224 7.05 15.45 18.73
#